data_AF-A0A1H8WAY3-F1
#
_entry.id   AF-A0A1H8WAY3-F1
#
_cell.length_a   1.000
_cell.length_b   1.000
_cell.length_c   1.000
_cell.angle_alpha   90.00
_cell.angle_beta   90.00
_cell.angle_gamma   90.00
#
_symmetry.space_group_name_H-M   'P 1'
#
loop_
_entity.id
_entity.type
_entity.pdbx_description
1 polymer ?
#
loop_
_entity_poly.entity_id
_entity_poly.type
_entity_poly.pdbx_seq_one_letter_code
_entity_poly.pdbx_strand_id
1 'polypeptide(L)'
;MTDTIAPTPNNALNQNVLAFTAGSKAAATNAMPRDDAKSTNGMPAGYATDENGIYELRDNKEGDALSTRICSPLIVKGRCRNTVGHGWGRVLTVQDPDGMWHELVLSEQQLNKSANVALAPLFNVGFELAPVEKAAKSVMKLLNIWRPEDQYLRFDRLGWTDNKHDAFVLGCGHVIGNALVATDLPLFSGPLVSRACSPFVCHHSAARAMGAGAEPSGSSSGCAHCVLSKGLAAANSSGV
;
A
#
# COMPACT_ATOMS: atom_id res chain seq x y z
N MET A 1 -3.31 68.44 -29.44
CA MET A 1 -2.78 68.18 -28.09
C MET A 1 -3.41 66.90 -27.62
N THR A 2 -2.67 65.79 -27.78
CA THR A 2 -3.09 64.43 -27.48
C THR A 2 -2.33 63.99 -26.24
N ASP A 3 -3.00 63.93 -25.09
CA ASP A 3 -2.40 63.41 -23.86
C ASP A 3 -2.66 61.91 -23.76
N THR A 4 -1.55 61.18 -23.85
CA THR A 4 -1.46 59.72 -23.74
C THR A 4 -1.60 59.32 -22.26
N ILE A 5 -2.66 58.56 -21.96
CA ILE A 5 -2.82 57.88 -20.67
C ILE A 5 -1.95 56.61 -20.69
N ALA A 6 -0.91 56.56 -19.86
CA ALA A 6 -0.14 55.35 -19.59
C ALA A 6 -0.73 54.61 -18.39
N PRO A 7 -1.07 53.31 -18.48
CA PRO A 7 -1.40 52.51 -17.32
C PRO A 7 -0.13 52.02 -16.61
N THR A 8 0.00 52.36 -15.33
CA THR A 8 1.03 51.85 -14.42
C THR A 8 0.81 50.34 -14.17
N PRO A 9 1.79 49.46 -14.39
CA PRO A 9 1.66 48.07 -13.99
C PRO A 9 1.96 47.92 -12.49
N ASN A 10 0.90 47.68 -11.70
CA ASN A 10 1.03 47.16 -10.33
C ASN A 10 1.54 45.71 -10.39
N ASN A 11 2.85 45.53 -10.45
CA ASN A 11 3.50 44.23 -10.29
C ASN A 11 3.93 44.07 -8.83
N ALA A 12 2.97 43.80 -7.95
CA ALA A 12 3.28 43.28 -6.62
C ALA A 12 3.58 41.79 -6.75
N LEU A 13 4.86 41.47 -6.98
CA LEU A 13 5.36 40.10 -6.92
C LEU A 13 5.22 39.57 -5.49
N ASN A 14 4.31 38.64 -5.32
CA ASN A 14 4.21 37.74 -4.17
C ASN A 14 5.49 36.88 -4.08
N GLN A 15 6.35 37.18 -3.11
CA GLN A 15 7.69 36.59 -2.94
C GLN A 15 7.73 35.10 -2.54
N ASN A 16 6.62 34.36 -2.60
CA ASN A 16 6.55 32.97 -2.14
C ASN A 16 6.34 31.92 -3.24
N VAL A 17 6.54 32.27 -4.52
CA VAL A 17 6.45 31.30 -5.62
C VAL A 17 7.77 31.28 -6.39
N LEU A 18 8.60 30.26 -6.12
CA LEU A 18 9.72 29.94 -7.00
C LEU A 18 9.18 29.19 -8.21
N ALA A 19 9.03 29.91 -9.33
CA ALA A 19 8.76 29.31 -10.63
C ALA A 19 10.07 28.72 -11.17
N PHE A 20 10.10 27.40 -11.37
CA PHE A 20 11.21 26.73 -12.04
C PHE A 20 11.11 27.03 -13.54
N THR A 21 12.02 27.84 -14.06
CA THR A 21 12.12 28.09 -15.50
C THR A 21 12.64 26.83 -16.19
N ALA A 22 11.78 26.20 -16.97
CA ALA A 22 12.16 25.12 -17.87
C ALA A 22 13.00 25.69 -19.02
N GLY A 23 14.24 25.21 -19.17
CA GLY A 23 15.01 25.46 -20.38
C GLY A 23 16.53 25.37 -20.22
N SER A 24 17.07 24.15 -20.16
CA SER A 24 18.35 23.83 -20.81
C SER A 24 18.47 22.32 -21.04
N LYS A 25 18.50 21.96 -22.31
CA LYS A 25 18.68 20.60 -22.83
C LYS A 25 20.17 20.26 -22.78
N ALA A 26 20.59 19.34 -21.92
CA ALA A 26 21.86 18.64 -22.07
C ALA A 26 21.85 17.30 -21.33
N ALA A 27 22.21 16.25 -22.09
CA ALA A 27 22.69 14.94 -21.69
C ALA A 27 21.76 14.07 -20.83
N ALA A 28 21.18 13.07 -21.51
CA ALA A 28 20.72 11.83 -20.90
C ALA A 28 21.79 11.28 -19.95
N THR A 29 21.45 11.26 -18.67
CA THR A 29 22.00 10.27 -17.75
C THR A 29 20.78 9.73 -17.01
N ASN A 30 20.30 8.57 -17.45
CA ASN A 30 19.40 7.75 -16.66
C ASN A 30 20.16 7.41 -15.37
N ALA A 31 20.06 8.29 -14.38
CA ALA A 31 20.47 7.98 -13.02
C ALA A 31 19.38 7.08 -12.45
N MET A 32 19.48 5.78 -12.75
CA MET A 32 19.03 4.75 -11.84
C MET A 32 19.81 4.92 -10.54
N PRO A 33 19.13 4.94 -9.38
CA PRO A 33 19.71 4.43 -8.17
C PRO A 33 18.84 3.27 -7.68
N ARG A 34 19.33 2.07 -7.42
CA ARG A 34 20.65 1.47 -7.45
C ARG A 34 20.39 -0.01 -7.74
N ASP A 35 21.42 -0.73 -8.14
CA ASP A 35 21.47 -2.18 -8.00
C ASP A 35 21.01 -2.60 -6.59
N ASP A 36 19.73 -2.95 -6.44
CA ASP A 36 19.26 -3.90 -5.43
C ASP A 36 19.71 -5.29 -5.89
N ALA A 37 21.02 -5.45 -6.06
CA ALA A 37 21.65 -6.72 -6.30
C ALA A 37 21.46 -7.58 -5.05
N LYS A 38 20.36 -8.34 -5.02
CA LYS A 38 20.18 -9.57 -4.26
C LYS A 38 20.70 -9.47 -2.81
N SER A 39 20.26 -8.46 -2.06
CA SER A 39 20.58 -8.37 -0.63
C SER A 39 19.84 -9.47 0.12
N THR A 40 20.45 -10.64 0.27
CA THR A 40 20.01 -11.72 1.15
C THR A 40 20.31 -11.40 2.61
N ASN A 41 19.98 -10.18 3.05
CA ASN A 41 20.15 -9.79 4.44
C ASN A 41 19.20 -10.63 5.31
N GLY A 42 19.79 -11.39 6.22
CA GLY A 42 19.05 -12.18 7.21
C GLY A 42 18.34 -13.43 6.66
N MET A 43 18.75 -13.99 5.50
CA MET A 43 18.22 -15.27 5.02
C MET A 43 18.41 -16.36 6.10
N PRO A 44 17.33 -17.04 6.53
CA PRO A 44 17.43 -18.06 7.57
C PRO A 44 18.19 -19.32 7.14
N ALA A 45 18.84 -19.98 8.10
CA ALA A 45 19.50 -21.26 7.86
C ALA A 45 18.50 -22.33 7.37
N GLY A 46 18.95 -23.20 6.46
CA GLY A 46 18.12 -24.20 5.81
C GLY A 46 17.31 -23.67 4.62
N TYR A 47 17.48 -22.40 4.25
CA TYR A 47 16.89 -21.81 3.05
C TYR A 47 17.97 -21.21 2.16
N ALA A 48 17.73 -21.24 0.86
CA ALA A 48 18.60 -20.63 -0.16
C ALA A 48 17.75 -19.88 -1.17
N THR A 49 18.33 -18.86 -1.81
CA THR A 49 17.67 -18.12 -2.89
C THR A 49 18.51 -18.15 -4.15
N ASP A 50 17.83 -18.32 -5.27
CA ASP A 50 18.39 -18.33 -6.61
C ASP A 50 17.54 -17.45 -7.53
N GLU A 51 17.98 -17.26 -8.77
CA GLU A 51 17.26 -16.50 -9.81
C GLU A 51 15.85 -17.07 -10.05
N ASN A 52 15.67 -18.38 -9.88
CA ASN A 52 14.39 -19.07 -10.10
C ASN A 52 13.48 -19.09 -8.86
N GLY A 53 13.97 -18.71 -7.69
CA GLY A 53 13.17 -18.59 -6.48
C GLY A 53 13.84 -19.08 -5.20
N ILE A 54 13.02 -19.44 -4.22
CA ILE A 54 13.49 -19.85 -2.89
C ILE A 54 13.42 -21.37 -2.74
N TYR A 55 14.46 -21.92 -2.13
CA TYR A 55 14.66 -23.33 -1.87
C TYR A 55 14.74 -23.60 -0.37
N GLU A 56 14.14 -24.71 0.07
CA GLU A 56 14.25 -25.25 1.42
C GLU A 56 15.10 -26.51 1.38
N LEU A 57 16.09 -26.61 2.26
CA LEU A 57 16.88 -27.82 2.47
C LEU A 57 16.02 -28.81 3.25
N ARG A 58 15.72 -29.96 2.65
CA ARG A 58 14.93 -31.05 3.24
C ARG A 58 15.73 -32.33 3.27
N ASP A 59 15.64 -33.07 4.36
CA ASP A 59 16.25 -34.39 4.44
C ASP A 59 15.41 -35.39 3.65
N ASN A 60 16.07 -36.16 2.78
CA ASN A 60 15.45 -37.30 2.12
C ASN A 60 15.41 -38.52 3.05
N LYS A 61 14.62 -39.54 2.67
CA LYS A 61 14.56 -40.85 3.35
C LYS A 61 15.92 -41.55 3.43
N GLU A 62 16.85 -41.20 2.56
CA GLU A 62 18.22 -41.73 2.51
C GLU A 62 19.23 -40.94 3.35
N GLY A 63 18.78 -39.86 4.03
CA GLY A 63 19.63 -39.01 4.87
C GLY A 63 20.37 -37.90 4.10
N ASP A 64 20.23 -37.87 2.77
CA ASP A 64 20.79 -36.81 1.93
C ASP A 64 19.91 -35.55 1.95
N ALA A 65 20.56 -34.40 2.07
CA ALA A 65 19.90 -33.10 2.06
C ALA A 65 19.57 -32.66 0.62
N LEU A 66 18.27 -32.62 0.29
CA LEU A 66 17.75 -32.18 -1.00
C LEU A 66 17.24 -30.74 -0.93
N SER A 67 17.78 -29.87 -1.79
CA SER A 67 17.27 -28.52 -1.99
C SER A 67 15.98 -28.56 -2.82
N THR A 68 14.84 -28.31 -2.18
CA THR A 68 13.53 -28.32 -2.83
C THR A 68 13.03 -26.90 -3.02
N ARG A 69 12.71 -26.49 -4.25
CA ARG A 69 12.09 -25.19 -4.53
C ARG A 69 10.72 -25.11 -3.86
N ILE A 70 10.45 -24.04 -3.12
CA ILE A 70 9.17 -23.82 -2.42
C ILE A 70 8.33 -22.70 -3.04
N CYS A 71 8.96 -21.67 -3.62
CA CYS A 71 8.26 -20.56 -4.27
C CYS A 71 9.13 -19.79 -5.26
N SER A 72 8.49 -18.88 -5.99
CA SER A 72 9.11 -17.81 -6.79
C SER A 72 10.01 -16.88 -5.95
N PRO A 73 10.86 -16.05 -6.61
CA PRO A 73 11.76 -15.12 -5.93
C PRO A 73 11.03 -14.14 -5.00
N LEU A 74 11.54 -14.04 -3.78
CA LEU A 74 10.99 -13.22 -2.71
C LEU A 74 12.13 -12.75 -1.80
N ILE A 75 12.07 -11.51 -1.34
CA ILE A 75 13.04 -10.91 -0.43
C ILE A 75 12.27 -10.24 0.71
N VAL A 76 12.63 -10.53 1.96
CA VAL A 76 12.12 -9.77 3.11
C VAL A 76 13.09 -8.62 3.36
N LYS A 77 12.64 -7.38 3.16
CA LYS A 77 13.47 -6.18 3.37
C LYS A 77 13.61 -5.87 4.85
N GLY A 78 12.54 -6.01 5.63
CA GLY A 78 12.59 -5.67 7.04
C GLY A 78 11.26 -5.82 7.76
N ARG A 79 11.20 -5.27 8.98
CA ARG A 79 9.99 -5.21 9.79
C ARG A 79 9.42 -3.81 9.76
N CYS A 80 8.10 -3.67 9.77
CA CYS A 80 7.47 -2.36 9.82
C CYS A 80 6.58 -2.20 11.05
N ARG A 81 6.39 -0.96 11.50
CA ARG A 81 5.38 -0.54 12.49
C ARG A 81 4.99 0.91 12.26
N ASN A 82 3.84 1.33 12.74
CA ASN A 82 3.44 2.74 12.69
C ASN A 82 4.13 3.57 13.79
N THR A 83 3.95 4.89 13.76
CA THR A 83 4.54 5.83 14.73
C THR A 83 4.14 5.56 16.18
N VAL A 84 2.93 5.04 16.40
CA VAL A 84 2.40 4.68 17.73
C VAL A 84 2.95 3.31 18.22
N GLY A 85 3.64 2.56 17.37
CA GLY A 85 4.17 1.23 17.70
C GLY A 85 3.16 0.09 17.52
N HIS A 86 2.08 0.32 16.80
CA HIS A 86 1.12 -0.69 16.34
C HIS A 86 1.33 -1.04 14.86
N GLY A 87 0.46 -1.89 14.30
CA GLY A 87 0.45 -2.19 12.86
C GLY A 87 1.67 -2.98 12.37
N TRP A 88 2.26 -3.80 13.27
CA TRP A 88 3.44 -4.59 12.97
C TRP A 88 3.27 -5.48 11.74
N GLY A 89 4.34 -5.60 10.96
CA GLY A 89 4.38 -6.40 9.75
C GLY A 89 5.78 -6.67 9.21
N ARG A 90 5.81 -7.27 8.03
CA ARG A 90 7.01 -7.48 7.21
C ARG A 90 6.87 -6.69 5.92
N VAL A 91 7.94 -5.99 5.57
CA VAL A 91 8.10 -5.39 4.25
C VAL A 91 8.84 -6.40 3.40
N LEU A 92 8.27 -6.74 2.27
CA LEU A 92 8.86 -7.71 1.37
C LEU A 92 8.67 -7.29 -0.08
N THR A 93 9.51 -7.82 -0.94
CA THR A 93 9.42 -7.66 -2.39
C THR A 93 9.33 -9.03 -3.03
N VAL A 94 8.39 -9.20 -3.96
CA VAL A 94 8.21 -10.41 -4.76
C VAL A 94 8.41 -10.10 -6.22
N GLN A 95 8.94 -11.06 -6.97
CA GLN A 95 9.03 -10.96 -8.41
C GLN A 95 7.83 -11.65 -9.05
N ASP A 96 7.16 -10.96 -9.97
CA ASP A 96 6.09 -11.56 -10.78
C ASP A 96 6.67 -12.41 -11.94
N PRO A 97 5.84 -13.16 -12.67
CA PRO A 97 6.30 -13.98 -13.79
C PRO A 97 6.89 -13.16 -14.96
N ASP A 98 6.55 -11.87 -15.05
CA ASP A 98 7.08 -10.94 -16.05
C ASP A 98 8.44 -10.35 -15.62
N GLY A 99 8.92 -10.68 -14.42
CA GLY A 99 10.20 -10.26 -13.86
C GLY A 99 10.15 -8.94 -13.10
N MET A 100 8.99 -8.30 -12.95
CA MET A 100 8.81 -7.05 -12.22
C MET A 100 8.70 -7.30 -10.71
N TRP A 101 9.41 -6.48 -9.94
CA TRP A 101 9.40 -6.55 -8.47
C TRP A 101 8.28 -5.69 -7.89
N HIS A 102 7.46 -6.29 -7.02
CA HIS A 102 6.38 -5.65 -6.29
C HIS A 102 6.70 -5.61 -4.81
N GLU A 103 6.69 -4.43 -4.21
CA GLU A 103 6.83 -4.25 -2.76
C GLU A 103 5.45 -4.31 -2.08
N LEU A 104 5.36 -5.00 -0.96
CA LEU A 104 4.14 -5.08 -0.18
C LEU A 104 4.41 -5.28 1.31
N VAL A 105 3.40 -4.96 2.11
CA VAL A 105 3.42 -5.13 3.56
C VAL A 105 2.53 -6.30 3.96
N LEU A 106 3.11 -7.33 4.56
CA LEU A 106 2.36 -8.40 5.22
C LEU A 106 2.22 -8.08 6.71
N SER A 107 0.99 -7.92 7.19
CA SER A 107 0.77 -7.69 8.62
C SER A 107 1.05 -8.94 9.46
N GLU A 108 1.51 -8.75 10.69
CA GLU A 108 1.66 -9.85 11.66
C GLU A 108 0.34 -10.57 11.93
N GLN A 109 -0.79 -9.84 11.87
CA GLN A 109 -2.11 -10.43 12.01
C GLN A 109 -2.43 -11.42 10.89
N GLN A 110 -2.00 -11.14 9.67
CA GLN A 110 -2.14 -12.09 8.56
C GLN A 110 -1.21 -13.29 8.74
N LEU A 111 0.06 -13.04 9.08
CA LEU A 111 1.07 -14.09 9.28
C LEU A 111 0.69 -15.10 10.37
N ASN A 112 -0.01 -14.65 11.42
CA ASN A 112 -0.43 -15.50 12.53
C ASN A 112 -1.80 -16.17 12.34
N LYS A 113 -2.55 -15.88 11.26
CA LYS A 113 -3.87 -16.47 11.00
C LYS A 113 -3.79 -17.80 10.26
N SER A 114 -3.57 -17.75 8.95
CA SER A 114 -3.49 -18.94 8.10
C SER A 114 -2.68 -18.63 6.84
N ALA A 115 -2.11 -19.66 6.23
CA ALA A 115 -1.30 -19.50 5.01
C ALA A 115 -2.10 -18.84 3.87
N ASN A 116 -3.37 -19.21 3.69
CA ASN A 116 -4.20 -18.64 2.63
C ASN A 116 -4.43 -17.14 2.83
N VAL A 117 -4.65 -16.69 4.07
CA VAL A 117 -4.87 -15.27 4.37
C VAL A 117 -3.57 -14.46 4.24
N ALA A 118 -2.44 -15.04 4.64
CA ALA A 118 -1.14 -14.39 4.59
C ALA A 118 -0.56 -14.29 3.17
N LEU A 119 -0.76 -15.32 2.35
CA LEU A 119 -0.20 -15.39 1.01
C LEU A 119 -1.11 -14.76 -0.05
N ALA A 120 -2.40 -14.55 0.22
CA ALA A 120 -3.34 -13.93 -0.72
C ALA A 120 -2.84 -12.60 -1.35
N PRO A 121 -2.27 -11.64 -0.59
CA PRO A 121 -1.71 -10.42 -1.18
C PRO A 121 -0.52 -10.69 -2.11
N LEU A 122 0.27 -11.73 -1.83
CA LEU A 122 1.38 -12.14 -2.69
C LEU A 122 0.86 -12.71 -4.01
N PHE A 123 -0.14 -13.60 -3.95
CA PHE A 123 -0.74 -14.18 -5.14
C PHE A 123 -1.35 -13.12 -6.06
N ASN A 124 -1.90 -12.05 -5.48
CA ASN A 124 -2.46 -10.94 -6.26
C ASN A 124 -1.41 -10.20 -7.12
N VAL A 125 -0.13 -10.24 -6.74
CA VAL A 125 0.98 -9.61 -7.48
C VAL A 125 1.84 -10.62 -8.24
N GLY A 126 1.33 -11.83 -8.46
CA GLY A 126 2.02 -12.84 -9.27
C GLY A 126 3.01 -13.75 -8.53
N PHE A 127 3.03 -13.74 -7.20
CA PHE A 127 3.83 -14.71 -6.45
C PHE A 127 3.35 -16.15 -6.73
N GLU A 128 4.27 -17.05 -7.04
CA GLU A 128 3.97 -18.46 -7.30
C GLU A 128 4.54 -19.38 -6.21
N LEU A 129 3.76 -20.42 -5.86
CA LEU A 129 4.23 -21.55 -5.06
C LEU A 129 4.72 -22.67 -5.99
N ALA A 130 5.78 -23.35 -5.58
CA ALA A 130 6.21 -24.56 -6.27
C ALA A 130 5.19 -25.71 -6.03
N PRO A 131 5.01 -26.63 -6.98
CA PRO A 131 4.09 -27.76 -6.87
C PRO A 131 4.66 -28.89 -5.99
N VAL A 132 5.04 -28.55 -4.76
CA VAL A 132 5.63 -29.48 -3.79
C VAL A 132 4.74 -29.59 -2.56
N GLU A 133 4.78 -30.74 -1.90
CA GLU A 133 4.03 -30.93 -0.67
C GLU A 133 4.42 -29.88 0.37
N LYS A 134 3.38 -29.30 1.00
CA LYS A 134 3.49 -28.32 2.09
C LYS A 134 4.26 -27.03 1.71
N ALA A 135 4.38 -26.69 0.42
CA ALA A 135 5.03 -25.45 -0.04
C ALA A 135 4.56 -24.21 0.72
N ALA A 136 3.25 -23.98 0.80
CA ALA A 136 2.66 -22.85 1.51
C ALA A 136 3.06 -22.80 3.00
N LYS A 137 3.13 -23.97 3.66
CA LYS A 137 3.53 -24.06 5.06
C LYS A 137 5.03 -23.75 5.23
N SER A 138 5.87 -24.20 4.32
CA SER A 138 7.30 -23.89 4.31
C SER A 138 7.55 -22.39 4.09
N VAL A 139 6.83 -21.75 3.16
CA VAL A 139 6.91 -20.29 2.96
C VAL A 139 6.47 -19.54 4.21
N MET A 140 5.38 -19.96 4.85
CA MET A 140 4.94 -19.34 6.11
C MET A 140 5.98 -19.50 7.22
N LYS A 141 6.63 -20.67 7.33
CA LYS A 141 7.72 -20.89 8.28
C LYS A 141 8.88 -19.95 7.99
N LEU A 142 9.32 -19.87 6.73
CA LEU A 142 10.37 -18.97 6.27
C LEU A 142 10.08 -17.51 6.64
N LEU A 143 8.91 -16.98 6.26
CA LEU A 143 8.50 -15.59 6.59
C LEU A 143 8.49 -15.33 8.11
N ASN A 144 8.10 -16.34 8.89
CA ASN A 144 8.07 -16.21 10.35
C ASN A 144 9.46 -16.17 10.97
N ILE A 145 10.47 -16.85 10.41
CA ILE A 145 11.83 -16.87 10.97
C ILE A 145 12.77 -15.85 10.32
N TRP A 146 12.45 -15.33 9.14
CA TRP A 146 13.24 -14.30 8.45
C TRP A 146 13.17 -12.99 9.23
N ARG A 147 14.32 -12.50 9.68
CA ARG A 147 14.47 -11.32 10.53
C ARG A 147 15.63 -10.44 10.04
N PRO A 148 15.43 -9.66 8.96
CA PRO A 148 16.37 -8.60 8.61
C PRO A 148 16.41 -7.52 9.71
N GLU A 149 17.53 -6.80 9.79
CA GLU A 149 17.75 -5.76 10.80
C GLU A 149 16.93 -4.49 10.53
N ASP A 150 16.63 -4.21 9.26
CA ASP A 150 15.97 -2.98 8.83
C ASP A 150 14.56 -2.84 9.43
N GLN A 151 14.28 -1.61 9.88
CA GLN A 151 12.99 -1.21 10.43
C GLN A 151 12.38 -0.10 9.58
N TYR A 152 11.17 -0.36 9.09
CA TYR A 152 10.39 0.55 8.26
C TYR A 152 9.30 1.23 9.09
N LEU A 153 9.06 2.50 8.81
CA LEU A 153 7.84 3.18 9.24
C LEU A 153 6.70 2.76 8.33
N ARG A 154 5.65 2.16 8.91
CA ARG A 154 4.40 1.88 8.18
C ARG A 154 3.56 3.15 8.13
N PHE A 155 3.29 3.65 6.92
CA PHE A 155 2.62 4.93 6.72
C PHE A 155 1.47 4.80 5.72
N ASP A 156 0.28 5.27 6.12
CA ASP A 156 -0.97 5.10 5.37
C ASP A 156 -1.49 6.42 4.76
N ARG A 157 -0.71 7.50 4.84
CA ARG A 157 -1.08 8.85 4.41
C ARG A 157 -0.09 9.40 3.40
N LEU A 158 -0.55 10.38 2.63
CA LEU A 158 0.32 11.22 1.83
C LEU A 158 0.87 12.36 2.68
N GLY A 159 2.09 12.79 2.39
CA GLY A 159 2.73 13.91 3.08
C GLY A 159 3.99 13.54 3.86
N TRP A 160 4.41 14.44 4.73
CA TRP A 160 5.58 14.26 5.60
C TRP A 160 5.32 13.17 6.65
N THR A 161 6.31 12.31 6.86
CA THR A 161 6.23 11.23 7.86
C THR A 161 6.29 11.74 9.28
N ASP A 162 6.99 12.86 9.50
CA ASP A 162 7.16 13.51 10.78
C ASP A 162 7.38 15.02 10.63
N ASN A 163 7.50 15.70 11.77
CA ASN A 163 7.79 17.14 11.82
C ASN A 163 9.27 17.48 11.54
N LYS A 164 10.15 16.47 11.48
CA LYS A 164 11.57 16.64 11.17
C LYS A 164 11.82 16.62 9.66
N HIS A 165 10.80 16.27 8.87
CA HIS A 165 10.83 16.20 7.42
C HIS A 165 11.79 15.10 6.92
N ASP A 166 11.86 13.98 7.66
CA ASP A 166 12.79 12.88 7.36
C ASP A 166 12.44 12.16 6.04
N ALA A 167 11.15 12.04 5.74
CA ALA A 167 10.64 11.55 4.47
C ALA A 167 9.25 12.13 4.10
N PHE A 168 8.95 12.14 2.80
CA PHE A 168 7.69 12.56 2.21
C PHE A 168 7.11 11.46 1.33
N VAL A 169 5.85 11.09 1.55
CA VAL A 169 5.14 10.06 0.80
C VAL A 169 4.26 10.70 -0.28
N LEU A 170 4.51 10.33 -1.53
CA LEU A 170 3.77 10.74 -2.72
C LEU A 170 2.60 9.80 -3.04
N GLY A 171 1.66 10.29 -3.84
CA GLY A 171 0.67 9.42 -4.50
C GLY A 171 1.40 8.43 -5.40
N CYS A 172 1.02 7.14 -5.33
CA CYS A 172 1.71 5.94 -5.84
C CYS A 172 2.65 5.22 -4.86
N GLY A 173 2.80 5.70 -3.62
CA GLY A 173 3.63 5.04 -2.61
C GLY A 173 5.12 5.35 -2.73
N HIS A 174 5.50 6.21 -3.68
CA HIS A 174 6.88 6.69 -3.79
C HIS A 174 7.26 7.55 -2.58
N VAL A 175 8.47 7.36 -2.07
CA VAL A 175 8.97 8.02 -0.87
C VAL A 175 10.24 8.80 -1.20
N ILE A 176 10.25 10.07 -0.84
CA ILE A 176 11.43 10.94 -0.95
C ILE A 176 11.98 11.18 0.46
N GLY A 177 13.26 10.91 0.69
CA GLY A 177 13.92 11.20 1.97
C GLY A 177 14.88 10.10 2.40
N ASN A 178 15.32 10.17 3.66
CA ASN A 178 16.28 9.23 4.22
C ASN A 178 15.63 8.13 5.08
N ALA A 179 14.37 8.30 5.48
CA ALA A 179 13.67 7.31 6.28
C ALA A 179 13.19 6.12 5.42
N LEU A 180 13.32 4.91 5.97
CA LEU A 180 12.70 3.71 5.41
C LEU A 180 11.21 3.73 5.72
N VAL A 181 10.39 3.88 4.69
CA VAL A 181 8.92 3.98 4.81
C VAL A 181 8.29 2.94 3.91
N ALA A 182 7.34 2.18 4.46
CA ALA A 182 6.52 1.24 3.71
C ALA A 182 5.07 1.73 3.71
N THR A 183 4.47 1.75 2.52
CA THR A 183 3.12 2.29 2.34
C THR A 183 2.12 1.19 2.03
N ASP A 184 0.93 1.27 2.62
CA ASP A 184 -0.21 0.41 2.27
C ASP A 184 -1.01 0.95 1.08
N LEU A 185 -0.54 2.03 0.45
CA LEU A 185 -1.20 2.64 -0.68
C LEU A 185 -1.14 1.69 -1.88
N PRO A 186 -2.25 1.53 -2.63
CA PRO A 186 -2.23 0.66 -3.80
C PRO A 186 -1.15 1.15 -4.76
N LEU A 187 -0.20 0.27 -5.06
CA LEU A 187 0.71 0.44 -6.18
C LEU A 187 -0.16 0.43 -7.43
N PHE A 188 -0.58 1.62 -7.88
CA PHE A 188 -1.11 1.77 -9.22
C PHE A 188 0.05 1.52 -10.18
N SER A 189 0.22 0.26 -10.60
CA SER A 189 1.13 -0.14 -11.69
C SER A 189 0.54 0.23 -13.06
N GLY A 190 0.04 1.46 -13.18
CA GLY A 190 -0.51 2.00 -14.41
C GLY A 190 0.08 3.39 -14.66
N PRO A 191 0.28 3.80 -15.92
CA PRO A 191 0.70 5.16 -16.22
C PRO A 191 -0.28 6.14 -15.57
N LEU A 192 0.25 7.23 -15.01
CA LEU A 192 -0.52 8.34 -14.45
C LEU A 192 -1.40 8.95 -15.55
N VAL A 193 -2.56 8.35 -15.83
CA VAL A 193 -3.62 9.02 -16.55
C VAL A 193 -4.16 10.03 -15.56
N SER A 194 -3.74 11.27 -15.73
CA SER A 194 -4.31 12.44 -15.08
C SER A 194 -5.83 12.33 -15.15
N ARG A 195 -6.48 11.90 -14.05
CA ARG A 195 -7.92 12.04 -13.89
C ARG A 195 -8.16 13.53 -13.80
N ALA A 196 -8.40 14.17 -14.94
CA ALA A 196 -8.99 15.48 -14.99
C ALA A 196 -10.25 15.41 -14.11
N CYS A 197 -10.29 16.24 -13.07
CA CYS A 197 -11.48 16.45 -12.27
C CYS A 197 -12.62 16.80 -13.24
N SER A 198 -13.56 15.87 -13.40
CA SER A 198 -14.80 16.16 -14.10
C SER A 198 -15.53 17.23 -13.29
N PRO A 199 -15.87 18.40 -13.86
CA PRO A 199 -16.58 19.43 -13.11
C PRO A 199 -17.95 18.89 -12.73
N PHE A 200 -18.20 18.82 -11.42
CA PHE A 200 -19.51 18.56 -10.84
C PHE A 200 -20.54 19.49 -11.49
N VAL A 201 -21.57 18.91 -12.10
CA VAL A 201 -22.80 19.63 -12.45
C VAL A 201 -23.48 20.02 -11.14
N CYS A 202 -23.29 21.26 -10.71
CA CYS A 202 -24.05 21.86 -9.63
C CYS A 202 -25.49 22.08 -10.11
N HIS A 203 -26.42 21.18 -9.77
CA HIS A 203 -27.85 21.49 -9.86
C HIS A 203 -28.20 22.55 -8.81
N HIS A 204 -28.30 23.81 -9.26
CA HIS A 204 -28.97 24.88 -8.52
C HIS A 204 -30.47 24.53 -8.44
N SER A 205 -30.97 24.21 -7.25
CA SER A 205 -32.41 24.18 -6.98
C SER A 205 -32.84 25.58 -6.55
N ALA A 206 -33.55 26.28 -7.43
CA ALA A 206 -34.07 27.61 -7.18
C ALA A 206 -35.26 27.54 -6.22
N ALA A 207 -35.14 28.23 -5.08
CA ALA A 207 -36.25 28.52 -4.19
C ALA A 207 -37.23 29.51 -4.86
N ARG A 208 -38.53 29.20 -4.85
CA ARG A 208 -39.60 30.15 -5.14
C ARG A 208 -40.69 30.03 -4.08
N ALA A 209 -40.95 31.15 -3.41
CA ALA A 209 -41.94 31.32 -2.35
C ALA A 209 -43.29 31.85 -2.89
N MET A 210 -44.31 31.76 -2.01
CA MET A 210 -45.72 32.22 -2.07
C MET A 210 -46.70 31.20 -2.67
N GLY A 211 -47.82 30.79 -2.05
CA GLY A 211 -48.50 31.12 -0.79
C GLY A 211 -49.95 30.58 -0.87
N ALA A 212 -50.61 30.47 0.29
CA ALA A 212 -52.05 30.21 0.53
C ALA A 212 -52.53 28.75 0.76
N GLY A 213 -52.89 28.48 2.03
CA GLY A 213 -54.18 27.90 2.45
C GLY A 213 -54.43 26.40 2.27
N ALA A 214 -54.31 25.63 3.36
CA ALA A 214 -55.32 24.71 3.88
C ALA A 214 -54.68 23.70 4.87
N GLU A 215 -55.16 23.71 6.12
CA GLU A 215 -55.15 22.55 7.02
C GLU A 215 -55.98 21.40 6.39
N PRO A 216 -55.74 20.09 6.69
CA PRO A 216 -55.71 19.59 8.07
C PRO A 216 -54.81 18.37 8.38
N SER A 217 -54.61 18.20 9.69
CA SER A 217 -54.55 16.94 10.46
C SER A 217 -53.77 15.73 9.92
N GLY A 218 -52.84 15.24 10.73
CA GLY A 218 -52.62 13.81 10.87
C GLY A 218 -51.17 13.34 10.88
N SER A 219 -50.72 12.99 12.08
CA SER A 219 -50.06 11.71 12.38
C SER A 219 -48.78 11.31 11.65
N SER A 220 -47.74 11.07 12.46
CA SER A 220 -46.61 10.15 12.25
C SER A 220 -45.65 10.53 11.10
N SER A 221 -44.35 10.40 11.18
CA SER A 221 -43.53 9.41 11.86
C SER A 221 -42.11 9.97 11.90
N GLY A 222 -41.47 9.94 13.08
CA GLY A 222 -40.03 10.09 13.16
C GLY A 222 -39.33 8.83 12.65
N CYS A 223 -38.06 8.96 12.24
CA CYS A 223 -37.06 7.92 12.44
C CYS A 223 -35.67 8.50 12.19
N ALA A 224 -35.08 8.99 13.28
CA ALA A 224 -33.65 8.89 13.48
C ALA A 224 -33.35 7.54 14.16
N HIS A 225 -32.07 7.15 14.09
CA HIS A 225 -31.39 6.18 14.95
C HIS A 225 -31.41 4.67 14.59
N CYS A 226 -30.35 4.30 13.86
CA CYS A 226 -29.27 3.42 14.33
C CYS A 226 -29.38 2.90 15.78
N VAL A 227 -29.49 1.56 15.97
CA VAL A 227 -28.90 0.82 17.11
C VAL A 227 -28.54 -0.62 16.71
N LEU A 228 -27.30 -0.97 17.07
CA LEU A 228 -26.61 -2.25 17.07
C LEU A 228 -27.16 -3.25 18.12
N SER A 229 -27.12 -4.55 17.83
CA SER A 229 -26.46 -5.62 18.64
C SER A 229 -27.24 -6.93 18.86
N LYS A 230 -26.60 -8.01 18.39
CA LYS A 230 -26.19 -9.26 19.10
C LYS A 230 -27.22 -10.19 19.76
N GLY A 231 -27.07 -11.47 19.36
CA GLY A 231 -27.10 -12.67 20.21
C GLY A 231 -28.49 -13.31 20.37
N LEU A 232 -28.67 -14.62 20.56
CA LEU A 232 -27.78 -15.78 20.69
C LEU A 232 -28.72 -17.02 20.67
N ALA A 233 -28.19 -18.18 20.24
CA ALA A 233 -28.59 -19.55 20.59
C ALA A 233 -29.99 -20.07 20.20
N ALA A 234 -29.99 -20.98 19.22
CA ALA A 234 -31.02 -22.00 19.02
C ALA A 234 -30.54 -23.32 19.66
N ALA A 235 -31.33 -23.85 20.60
CA ALA A 235 -31.28 -25.25 21.04
C ALA A 235 -32.59 -25.60 21.76
N ASN A 236 -33.50 -26.34 21.09
CA ASN A 236 -34.11 -27.56 21.61
C ASN A 236 -35.18 -28.11 20.65
N SER A 237 -35.10 -29.40 20.36
CA SER A 237 -36.27 -30.27 20.21
C SER A 237 -35.85 -31.70 20.51
N SER A 238 -36.06 -32.12 21.76
CA SER A 238 -36.13 -33.52 22.13
C SER A 238 -37.37 -34.14 21.48
N GLY A 239 -37.15 -35.29 20.85
CA GLY A 239 -38.22 -36.22 20.50
C GLY A 239 -38.38 -37.27 21.60
N VAL A 240 -39.62 -37.74 21.71
CA VAL A 240 -40.18 -38.84 22.53
C VAL A 240 -40.44 -38.51 24.00
#